data_AF-R9KN60-F1
#
_entry.id   AF-R9KN60-F1
#
_cell.length_a   1.000
_cell.length_b   1.000
_cell.length_c   1.000
_cell.angle_alpha   90.00
_cell.angle_beta   90.00
_cell.angle_gamma   90.00
#
_symmetry.space_group_name_H-M   'P 1'
#
loop_
_entity.id
_entity.type
_entity.pdbx_description
1 polymer ?
#
loop_
_entity_poly.entity_id
_entity_poly.type
_entity_poly.pdbx_seq_one_letter_code
_entity_poly.pdbx_strand_id
1 'polypeptide(L)'
;MFQIVPKPTNITKVAATAKGFQVAWKKQPESTTGYQIQYSTSKKFTKKTTKAKTVKKTSATKLAVRKLKAKKKYYVRIRTYKTAKGKNYYSNWSKTKTVRTGR
;
A
#
# COMPACT_ATOMS: atom_id res chain seq x y z
N MET A 1 -29.19 -0.07 -1.81
CA MET A 1 -28.13 -0.32 -2.82
C MET A 1 -26.83 -0.65 -2.07
N PHE A 2 -26.37 -1.91 -2.07
CA PHE A 2 -25.17 -2.29 -1.31
C PHE A 2 -23.92 -1.79 -2.04
N GLN A 3 -23.30 -0.71 -1.55
CA GLN A 3 -21.97 -0.33 -2.03
C GLN A 3 -20.98 -1.38 -1.55
N ILE A 4 -20.35 -2.07 -2.49
CA ILE A 4 -19.28 -3.02 -2.19
C ILE A 4 -18.03 -2.19 -1.86
N VAL A 5 -17.94 -1.67 -0.64
CA VAL A 5 -16.75 -0.95 -0.17
C VAL A 5 -15.94 -1.90 0.70
N PRO A 6 -14.75 -2.36 0.24
CA PRO A 6 -13.91 -3.18 1.08
C PRO A 6 -13.41 -2.36 2.28
N LYS A 7 -13.31 -3.00 3.44
CA LYS A 7 -12.85 -2.35 4.67
C LYS A 7 -11.43 -1.82 4.48
N PRO A 8 -11.15 -0.54 4.77
CA PRO A 8 -9.81 0.00 4.64
C PRO A 8 -8.86 -0.72 5.60
N THR A 9 -7.61 -0.87 5.19
CA THR A 9 -6.55 -1.40 6.06
C THR A 9 -5.63 -0.29 6.54
N ASN A 10 -4.92 -0.56 7.63
CA ASN A 10 -3.93 0.34 8.18
C ASN A 10 -2.55 -0.31 8.15
N ILE A 11 -1.56 0.50 7.79
CA ILE A 11 -0.15 0.15 7.89
C ILE A 11 0.22 0.07 9.37
N THR A 12 0.63 -1.10 9.81
CA THR A 12 1.06 -1.35 11.20
C THR A 12 2.51 -0.96 11.38
N LYS A 13 3.38 -1.31 10.43
CA LYS A 13 4.81 -1.04 10.51
C LYS A 13 5.40 -0.75 9.14
N VAL A 14 6.34 0.18 9.09
CA VAL A 14 7.21 0.37 7.91
C VAL A 14 8.65 0.31 8.39
N ALA A 15 9.42 -0.63 7.85
CA ALA A 15 10.83 -0.77 8.14
C ALA A 15 11.64 -0.34 6.92
N ALA A 16 12.59 0.57 7.10
CA ALA A 16 13.50 0.96 6.03
C ALA A 16 14.52 -0.15 5.74
N THR A 17 14.95 -0.24 4.49
CA THR A 17 16.12 -1.05 4.07
C THR A 17 17.03 -0.21 3.18
N ALA A 18 18.27 -0.67 2.94
CA ALA A 18 19.28 0.07 2.17
C ALA A 18 18.75 0.68 0.85
N LYS A 19 18.10 -0.15 0.03
CA LYS A 19 17.52 0.24 -1.27
C LYS A 19 16.02 -0.04 -1.33
N GLY A 20 15.32 0.18 -0.22
CA GLY A 20 13.92 -0.22 -0.11
C GLY A 20 13.26 0.04 1.22
N PHE A 21 12.07 -0.53 1.38
CA PHE A 21 11.37 -0.61 2.66
C PHE A 21 10.44 -1.82 2.68
N GLN A 22 10.17 -2.33 3.87
CA GLN A 22 9.16 -3.34 4.12
C GLN A 22 7.94 -2.68 4.75
N VAL A 23 6.77 -2.86 4.14
CA VAL A 23 5.49 -2.41 4.68
C VAL A 23 4.79 -3.62 5.27
N ALA A 24 4.32 -3.51 6.50
CA ALA A 24 3.40 -4.44 7.12
C ALA A 24 2.07 -3.73 7.43
N TRP A 25 0.96 -4.44 7.25
CA TRP A 25 -0.38 -3.92 7.47
C TRP A 25 -1.25 -4.98 8.16
N LYS A 26 -2.35 -4.51 8.74
CA LYS A 26 -3.32 -5.40 9.38
C LYS A 26 -4.06 -6.21 8.31
N LYS A 27 -4.08 -7.53 8.47
CA LYS A 27 -4.90 -8.42 7.62
C LYS A 27 -6.35 -7.97 7.69
N GLN A 28 -6.98 -7.84 6.52
CA GLN A 28 -8.43 -7.65 6.45
C GLN A 28 -9.11 -9.00 6.21
N PRO A 29 -9.94 -9.49 7.16
CA PRO A 29 -10.67 -10.74 7.02
C PRO A 29 -11.90 -10.58 6.12
N GLU A 30 -12.47 -9.38 6.02
CA GLU A 30 -13.70 -9.13 5.27
C GLU A 30 -13.44 -9.00 3.77
N SER A 31 -14.08 -9.89 3.00
CA SER A 31 -14.26 -9.91 1.55
C SER A 31 -13.34 -9.00 0.71
N THR A 32 -12.03 -9.17 0.81
CA THR A 32 -11.03 -8.37 0.08
C THR A 32 -10.30 -9.26 -0.91
N THR A 33 -10.14 -8.83 -2.16
CA THR A 33 -9.39 -9.59 -3.17
C THR A 33 -7.89 -9.37 -3.00
N GLY A 34 -7.50 -8.19 -2.56
CA GLY A 34 -6.09 -7.88 -2.29
C GLY A 34 -5.86 -6.47 -1.80
N TYR A 35 -4.60 -6.07 -1.86
CA TYR A 35 -4.12 -4.78 -1.37
C TYR A 35 -3.40 -4.02 -2.46
N GLN A 36 -3.50 -2.70 -2.43
CA GLN A 36 -2.70 -1.83 -3.29
C GLN A 36 -1.91 -0.87 -2.42
N ILE A 37 -0.58 -1.03 -2.46
CA ILE A 37 0.37 -0.18 -1.78
C ILE A 37 0.83 0.87 -2.79
N GLN A 38 0.66 2.14 -2.45
CA GLN A 38 1.16 3.23 -3.25
C GLN A 38 2.26 3.97 -2.48
N TYR A 39 3.35 4.25 -3.16
CA TYR A 39 4.49 4.94 -2.59
C TYR A 39 5.02 6.01 -3.54
N SER A 40 5.45 7.12 -2.96
CA SER A 40 5.91 8.28 -3.72
C SER A 40 7.02 9.01 -2.97
N THR A 41 7.89 9.73 -3.69
CA THR A 41 8.83 10.67 -3.06
C THR A 41 8.21 12.04 -2.81
N SER A 42 6.99 12.28 -3.30
CA SER A 42 6.24 13.52 -3.08
C SER A 42 5.07 13.29 -2.13
N LYS A 43 4.88 14.19 -1.16
CA LYS A 43 3.73 14.17 -0.24
C LYS A 43 2.39 14.31 -0.99
N LYS A 44 2.41 14.97 -2.16
CA LYS A 44 1.24 15.15 -3.03
C LYS A 44 0.95 13.93 -3.91
N PHE A 45 1.74 12.85 -3.84
CA PHE A 45 1.61 11.67 -4.70
C PHE A 45 1.48 12.02 -6.19
N THR A 46 2.39 12.87 -6.70
CA THR A 46 2.37 13.27 -8.12
C THR A 46 2.60 12.07 -9.03
N LYS A 47 1.89 11.98 -10.18
CA LYS A 47 1.95 10.83 -11.10
C LYS A 47 3.39 10.42 -11.46
N LYS A 48 4.28 11.40 -11.71
CA LYS A 48 5.70 11.15 -12.06
C LYS A 48 6.51 10.43 -10.98
N THR A 49 6.20 10.67 -9.70
CA THR A 49 6.98 10.13 -8.57
C THR A 49 6.30 8.98 -7.86
N THR A 50 5.06 8.67 -8.24
CA THR A 50 4.20 7.74 -7.54
C THR A 50 4.20 6.40 -8.23
N LYS A 51 4.53 5.36 -7.47
CA LYS A 51 4.49 3.97 -7.91
C LYS A 51 3.47 3.22 -7.07
N ALA A 52 2.79 2.26 -7.67
CA ALA A 52 1.84 1.40 -6.99
C ALA A 52 2.26 -0.06 -7.15
N LYS A 53 2.05 -0.85 -6.10
CA LYS A 53 2.22 -2.29 -6.06
C LYS A 53 0.90 -2.93 -5.65
N THR A 54 0.37 -3.75 -6.54
CA THR A 54 -0.85 -4.52 -6.30
C THR A 54 -0.46 -5.90 -5.79
N VAL A 55 -1.06 -6.30 -4.68
CA VAL A 55 -0.88 -7.59 -4.02
C VAL A 55 -2.20 -8.35 -4.15
N LYS A 56 -2.26 -9.30 -5.08
CA LYS A 56 -3.43 -10.16 -5.34
C LYS A 56 -3.51 -11.31 -4.33
N LYS A 57 -3.28 -11.04 -3.05
CA LYS A 57 -3.25 -12.05 -1.99
C LYS A 57 -3.85 -11.49 -0.70
N THR A 58 -5.01 -11.99 -0.32
CA THR A 58 -5.75 -11.51 0.87
C THR A 58 -5.04 -11.84 2.18
N SER A 59 -4.29 -12.95 2.21
CA SER A 59 -3.46 -13.37 3.35
C SER A 59 -2.14 -12.62 3.45
N ALA A 60 -1.76 -11.80 2.46
CA ALA A 60 -0.55 -11.01 2.56
C ALA A 60 -0.74 -9.88 3.57
N THR A 61 0.15 -9.84 4.56
CA THR A 61 0.22 -8.79 5.60
C THR A 61 1.50 -7.98 5.52
N LYS A 62 2.41 -8.34 4.60
CA LYS A 62 3.70 -7.70 4.40
C LYS A 62 4.11 -7.68 2.93
N LEU A 63 4.79 -6.62 2.53
CA LEU A 63 5.44 -6.48 1.22
C LEU A 63 6.78 -5.78 1.37
N ALA A 64 7.80 -6.37 0.77
CA ALA A 64 9.10 -5.72 0.59
C ALA A 64 9.12 -4.97 -0.75
N VAL A 65 9.30 -3.65 -0.69
CA VAL A 65 9.56 -2.79 -1.85
C VAL A 65 11.07 -2.60 -1.93
N ARG A 66 11.68 -3.14 -2.99
CA ARG A 66 13.12 -3.06 -3.27
C ARG A 66 13.38 -2.19 -4.51
N LYS A 67 14.65 -1.98 -4.86
CA LYS A 67 15.10 -1.20 -6.02
C LYS A 67 14.63 0.27 -5.95
N LEU A 68 14.70 0.85 -4.76
CA LEU A 68 14.45 2.27 -4.50
C LEU A 68 15.76 3.03 -4.33
N LYS A 69 15.69 4.36 -4.45
CA LYS A 69 16.83 5.24 -4.18
C LYS A 69 17.17 5.18 -2.70
N ALA A 70 18.43 4.95 -2.37
CA ALA A 70 18.95 4.98 -1.00
C ALA A 70 18.86 6.39 -0.40
N LYS A 71 18.86 6.50 0.93
CA LYS A 71 18.82 7.76 1.71
C LYS A 71 17.67 8.73 1.36
N LYS A 72 16.61 8.26 0.71
CA LYS A 72 15.50 9.10 0.22
C LYS A 72 14.22 8.87 1.03
N LYS A 73 13.47 9.95 1.29
CA LYS A 73 12.18 9.89 1.97
C LYS A 73 11.10 9.43 0.98
N TYR A 74 10.32 8.45 1.40
CA TYR A 74 9.17 7.91 0.70
C TYR A 74 7.92 8.02 1.57
N TYR A 75 6.82 8.41 0.95
CA TYR A 75 5.48 8.43 1.50
C TYR A 75 4.78 7.17 1.01
N VAL A 76 4.18 6.41 1.92
CA VAL A 76 3.55 5.12 1.63
C VAL A 76 2.13 5.14 2.18
N ARG A 77 1.18 4.73 1.35
CA ARG A 77 -0.21 4.52 1.73
C ARG A 77 -0.70 3.20 1.15
N ILE A 78 -1.67 2.57 1.81
CA ILE A 78 -2.26 1.31 1.35
C ILE A 78 -3.77 1.47 1.26
N ARG A 79 -4.39 0.76 0.31
CA ARG A 79 -5.84 0.59 0.23
C ARG A 79 -6.15 -0.88 -0.06
N THR A 80 -7.32 -1.34 0.36
CA THR A 80 -7.84 -2.63 -0.06
C THR A 80 -8.58 -2.49 -1.38
N TYR A 81 -8.65 -3.59 -2.14
CA TYR A 81 -9.51 -3.66 -3.30
C TYR A 81 -10.24 -5.00 -3.33
N LYS A 82 -11.46 -4.97 -3.84
CA LYS A 82 -12.30 -6.14 -4.04
C LYS A 82 -12.80 -6.14 -5.46
N THR A 83 -12.63 -7.25 -6.15
CA THR A 83 -13.24 -7.46 -7.46
C THR A 83 -14.58 -8.16 -7.24
N ALA A 84 -15.67 -7.54 -7.67
CA ALA A 84 -17.00 -8.13 -7.63
C ALA A 84 -17.72 -7.86 -8.95
N LYS A 85 -18.33 -8.90 -9.54
CA LYS A 85 -19.03 -8.81 -10.84
C LYS A 85 -18.19 -8.11 -11.92
N GLY A 86 -16.90 -8.44 -12.03
CA GLY A 86 -15.97 -7.84 -13.00
C GLY A 86 -15.52 -6.39 -12.71
N LYS A 87 -16.04 -5.74 -11.66
CA LYS A 87 -15.65 -4.38 -11.27
C LYS A 87 -14.71 -4.40 -10.06
N ASN A 88 -13.68 -3.55 -10.10
CA ASN A 88 -12.77 -3.34 -8.97
C ASN A 88 -13.28 -2.21 -8.08
N TYR A 89 -13.62 -2.56 -6.85
CA TYR A 89 -13.99 -1.65 -5.79
C TYR A 89 -12.78 -1.39 -4.91
N TYR A 90 -12.55 -0.12 -4.58
CA TYR A 90 -11.42 0.30 -3.77
C TYR A 90 -11.90 0.91 -2.46
N SER A 91 -11.18 0.64 -1.37
CA SER A 91 -11.39 1.35 -0.11
C SER A 91 -10.78 2.75 -0.16
N ASN A 92 -11.11 3.54 0.86
CA ASN A 92 -10.33 4.71 1.21
C ASN A 92 -8.87 4.35 1.49
N TRP A 93 -7.98 5.31 1.23
CA TRP A 93 -6.56 5.19 1.54
C TRP A 93 -6.33 5.18 3.05
N SER A 94 -5.35 4.39 3.48
CA SER A 94 -4.86 4.42 4.85
C SER A 94 -4.21 5.76 5.19
N LYS A 95 -3.98 6.00 6.48
CA LYS A 95 -3.05 7.03 6.93
C LYS A 95 -1.71 6.86 6.21
N THR A 96 -1.17 7.97 5.70
CA THR A 96 0.11 7.96 5.00
C THR A 96 1.24 7.80 6.02
N LYS A 97 2.12 6.84 5.80
CA LYS A 97 3.34 6.63 6.58
C LYS A 97 4.54 7.12 5.79
N THR A 98 5.55 7.61 6.50
CA THR A 98 6.82 8.02 5.89
C THR A 98 7.92 7.06 6.27
N VAL A 99 8.77 6.72 5.32
CA VAL A 99 9.96 5.91 5.53
C VAL A 99 11.13 6.52 4.78
N ARG A 100 12.29 6.59 5.42
CA ARG A 100 13.54 7.00 4.77
C ARG A 100 14.35 5.75 4.50
N THR A 101 14.69 5.49 3.24
CA THR A 101 15.54 4.35 2.88
C THR A 101 16.93 4.50 3.50
N GLY A 102 17.56 3.37 3.85
CA GLY A 102 18.88 3.32 4.48
C GLY A 102 20.02 3.68 3.53
N ARG A 103 21.25 3.61 4.05
CA ARG A 103 22.48 3.63 3.22
C ARG A 103 22.62 2.32 2.49
#